data_AF-A0A1W0A3Y0-F1
#
_entry.id   AF-A0A1W0A3Y0-F1
#
_cell.length_a   1.000
_cell.length_b   1.000
_cell.length_c   1.000
_cell.angle_alpha   90.00
_cell.angle_beta   90.00
_cell.angle_gamma   90.00
#
_symmetry.space_group_name_H-M   'P 1'
#
loop_
_entity.id
_entity.type
_entity.pdbx_description
1 polymer ?
#
loop_
_entity_poly.entity_id
_entity_poly.type
_entity_poly.pdbx_seq_one_letter_code
_entity_poly.pdbx_strand_id
1 'polypeptide(L)'
;MSMEIVVASRNPVKIQAAKDGFEKMFLNQQVKMTGINVASGVSDQPMSCKETLDGAMNRANAAKNALPNANYWIGIEGGVEKCHENNAMEVFAWIVVLSLDPRKKGMAKTANFYLPQQVIELVDQGVELGHADDQVFGRSNSKQNNGAVGLLTNDVITRSSYYEQAVVLALIPFKNQQLNFPMPLRQNATYRRCLQEPSQDSSNIKSQMFPDESFTAEGINIPSGVNDQPMTSRETLDGALNRANGAKEKIPQAQYWIGIEGGLEKVDGTDAMEEFAWIVVLSQDKRGIAKTASFYLPSPLIQLVEQGMELGHASDQIYGKSNSKQQNGAVGLLTNDVITRESYYEHAFVLALIPFRNPSYTFPLPE
;
A
#
# COMPACT_ATOMS: atom_id res chain seq x y z
N MET A 1 -22.24 -10.01 19.65
CA MET A 1 -22.54 -10.92 18.53
C MET A 1 -21.21 -11.31 17.88
N SER A 2 -21.19 -12.35 17.04
CA SER A 2 -20.01 -12.73 16.27
C SER A 2 -20.17 -12.30 14.81
N MET A 3 -19.06 -11.90 14.18
CA MET A 3 -18.99 -11.51 12.78
C MET A 3 -18.40 -12.68 11.99
N GLU A 4 -19.22 -13.32 11.16
CA GLU A 4 -18.82 -14.44 10.30
C GLU A 4 -18.22 -13.86 9.01
N ILE A 5 -16.95 -14.15 8.72
CA ILE A 5 -16.23 -13.61 7.56
C ILE A 5 -15.60 -14.75 6.76
N VAL A 6 -15.70 -14.67 5.44
CA VAL A 6 -15.16 -15.69 4.52
C VAL A 6 -13.97 -15.12 3.77
N VAL A 7 -12.81 -15.76 3.95
CA VAL A 7 -11.59 -15.45 3.21
C VAL A 7 -11.54 -16.33 1.97
N ALA A 8 -11.40 -15.71 0.80
CA ALA A 8 -11.34 -16.40 -0.49
C ALA A 8 -9.97 -17.06 -0.76
N SER A 9 -9.33 -17.58 0.29
CA SER A 9 -8.11 -18.38 0.24
C SER A 9 -8.04 -19.32 1.44
N ARG A 10 -7.30 -20.43 1.28
CA ARG A 10 -6.88 -21.33 2.38
C ARG A 10 -5.46 -21.06 2.88
N ASN A 11 -4.76 -20.07 2.33
CA ASN A 11 -3.43 -19.69 2.81
C ASN A 11 -3.53 -19.10 4.24
N PRO A 12 -2.80 -19.63 5.24
CA PRO A 12 -2.93 -19.19 6.64
C PRO A 12 -2.53 -17.74 6.83
N VAL A 13 -1.52 -17.22 6.12
CA VAL A 13 -1.10 -15.81 6.18
C VAL A 13 -2.22 -14.88 5.67
N LYS A 14 -2.90 -15.24 4.58
CA LYS A 14 -4.05 -14.46 4.07
C LYS A 14 -5.24 -14.49 5.05
N ILE A 15 -5.44 -15.59 5.78
CA ILE A 15 -6.50 -15.71 6.80
C ILE A 15 -6.14 -14.92 8.07
N GLN A 16 -4.89 -14.98 8.50
CA GLN A 16 -4.40 -14.32 9.71
C GLN A 16 -4.39 -12.79 9.53
N ALA A 17 -3.80 -12.28 8.45
CA ALA A 17 -3.83 -10.85 8.11
C ALA A 17 -5.25 -10.29 7.99
N ALA A 18 -6.19 -11.08 7.45
CA ALA A 18 -7.60 -10.75 7.44
C ALA A 18 -8.19 -10.68 8.85
N LYS A 19 -7.90 -11.67 9.71
CA LYS A 19 -8.37 -11.73 11.10
C LYS A 19 -7.90 -10.52 11.90
N ASP A 20 -6.59 -10.26 11.87
CA ASP A 20 -5.97 -9.19 12.65
C ASP A 20 -6.48 -7.81 12.23
N GLY A 21 -6.62 -7.55 10.92
CA GLY A 21 -7.20 -6.30 10.42
C GLY A 21 -8.66 -6.09 10.80
N PHE A 22 -9.48 -7.16 10.81
CA PHE A 22 -10.87 -7.11 11.29
C PHE A 22 -10.96 -6.90 12.81
N GLU A 23 -10.15 -7.60 13.60
CA GLU A 23 -10.15 -7.48 15.07
C GLU A 23 -9.68 -6.08 15.50
N LYS A 24 -8.63 -5.53 14.88
CA LYS A 24 -8.18 -4.15 15.09
C LYS A 24 -9.26 -3.12 14.74
N MET A 25 -9.97 -3.30 13.62
CA MET A 25 -11.03 -2.35 13.22
C MET A 25 -12.33 -2.47 14.04
N PHE A 26 -12.65 -3.65 14.58
CA PHE A 26 -13.92 -3.95 15.24
C PHE A 26 -13.77 -4.57 16.64
N LEU A 27 -12.88 -4.01 17.46
CA LEU A 27 -12.50 -4.41 18.84
C LEU A 27 -13.60 -5.03 19.74
N ASN A 28 -14.87 -4.62 19.59
CA ASN A 28 -16.00 -5.07 20.39
C ASN A 28 -16.83 -6.21 19.74
N GLN A 29 -16.32 -6.89 18.71
CA GLN A 29 -17.03 -7.96 18.00
C GLN A 29 -16.16 -9.23 17.88
N GLN A 30 -16.76 -10.40 18.12
CA GLN A 30 -16.05 -11.67 17.99
C GLN A 30 -15.89 -12.05 16.50
N VAL A 31 -14.71 -11.86 15.96
CA VAL A 31 -14.35 -12.24 14.58
C VAL A 31 -14.27 -13.77 14.44
N LYS A 32 -14.86 -14.30 13.37
CA LYS A 32 -14.67 -15.68 12.91
C LYS A 32 -14.29 -15.69 11.44
N MET A 33 -13.25 -16.45 11.10
CA MET A 33 -12.74 -16.56 9.73
C MET A 33 -12.93 -17.97 9.17
N THR A 34 -13.54 -18.07 8.00
CA THR A 34 -13.65 -19.31 7.22
C THR A 34 -12.84 -19.17 5.92
N GLY A 35 -11.74 -19.92 5.80
CA GLY A 35 -10.91 -19.93 4.59
C GLY A 35 -11.38 -20.97 3.56
N ILE A 36 -11.73 -20.53 2.36
CA ILE A 36 -12.17 -21.40 1.25
C ILE A 36 -11.27 -21.27 0.02
N ASN A 37 -11.27 -22.29 -0.84
CA ASN A 37 -10.58 -22.23 -2.12
C ASN A 37 -11.57 -21.87 -3.23
N VAL A 38 -11.29 -20.79 -3.96
CA VAL A 38 -12.06 -20.32 -5.13
C VAL A 38 -11.10 -19.79 -6.20
N ALA A 39 -11.44 -19.96 -7.48
CA ALA A 39 -10.62 -19.49 -8.59
C ALA A 39 -10.57 -17.96 -8.67
N SER A 40 -9.45 -17.42 -9.16
CA SER A 40 -9.28 -15.99 -9.46
C SER A 40 -9.85 -15.58 -10.82
N GLY A 41 -10.00 -16.51 -11.76
CA GLY A 41 -10.46 -16.18 -13.12
C GLY A 41 -9.52 -15.26 -13.91
N VAL A 42 -8.28 -15.14 -13.46
CA VAL A 42 -7.13 -14.47 -14.11
C VAL A 42 -5.93 -15.42 -14.04
N SER A 43 -4.74 -15.01 -14.49
CA SER A 43 -3.54 -15.85 -14.39
C SER A 43 -3.14 -16.16 -12.92
N ASP A 44 -2.33 -17.21 -12.72
CA ASP A 44 -1.76 -17.55 -11.40
C ASP A 44 -0.67 -16.54 -10.95
N GLN A 45 -0.10 -15.79 -11.90
CA GLN A 45 0.81 -14.67 -11.66
C GLN A 45 0.28 -13.43 -12.39
N PRO A 46 -0.63 -12.64 -11.77
CA PRO A 46 -1.14 -11.41 -12.37
C PRO A 46 0.00 -10.43 -12.71
N MET A 47 -0.01 -9.90 -13.92
CA MET A 47 1.04 -9.03 -14.50
C MET A 47 0.63 -7.57 -14.66
N SER A 48 -0.53 -7.18 -14.09
CA SER A 48 -0.95 -5.78 -14.00
C SER A 48 -1.79 -5.50 -12.75
N CYS A 49 -1.86 -4.23 -12.36
CA CYS A 49 -2.71 -3.69 -11.30
C CYS A 49 -4.18 -4.02 -11.55
N LYS A 50 -4.65 -3.87 -12.81
CA LYS A 50 -6.01 -4.22 -13.20
C LYS A 50 -6.30 -5.72 -13.09
N GLU A 51 -5.43 -6.58 -13.62
CA GLU A 51 -5.62 -8.03 -13.55
C GLU A 51 -5.64 -8.51 -12.09
N THR A 52 -4.75 -7.97 -11.25
CA THR A 52 -4.68 -8.28 -9.82
C THR A 52 -5.96 -7.86 -9.08
N LEU A 53 -6.49 -6.67 -9.38
CA LEU A 53 -7.77 -6.20 -8.83
C LEU A 53 -8.94 -7.05 -9.31
N ASP A 54 -9.00 -7.39 -10.60
CA ASP A 54 -10.02 -8.27 -11.15
C ASP A 54 -9.95 -9.66 -10.49
N GLY A 55 -8.75 -10.22 -10.28
CA GLY A 55 -8.54 -11.46 -9.52
C GLY A 55 -9.05 -11.40 -8.09
N ALA A 56 -8.71 -10.34 -7.33
CA ALA A 56 -9.22 -10.13 -5.98
C ALA A 56 -10.75 -9.99 -5.95
N MET A 57 -11.32 -9.21 -6.87
CA MET A 57 -12.76 -9.02 -7.02
C MET A 57 -13.48 -10.32 -7.40
N ASN A 58 -12.89 -11.13 -8.29
CA ASN A 58 -13.40 -12.44 -8.70
C ASN A 58 -13.43 -13.40 -7.52
N ARG A 59 -12.32 -13.52 -6.77
CA ARG A 59 -12.25 -14.36 -5.57
C ARG A 59 -13.27 -13.93 -4.51
N ALA A 60 -13.43 -12.63 -4.25
CA ALA A 60 -14.41 -12.12 -3.29
C ALA A 60 -15.86 -12.45 -3.68
N ASN A 61 -16.23 -12.28 -4.96
CA ASN A 61 -17.57 -12.61 -5.46
C ASN A 61 -17.82 -14.13 -5.50
N ALA A 62 -16.82 -14.92 -5.90
CA ALA A 62 -16.92 -16.38 -5.86
C ALA A 62 -17.12 -16.89 -4.42
N ALA A 63 -16.46 -16.28 -3.44
CA ALA A 63 -16.69 -16.57 -2.02
C ALA A 63 -18.09 -16.16 -1.54
N LYS A 64 -18.61 -15.02 -2.00
CA LYS A 64 -20.00 -14.58 -1.71
C LYS A 64 -21.04 -15.54 -2.27
N ASN A 65 -20.79 -16.09 -3.47
CA ASN A 65 -21.68 -17.08 -4.09
C ASN A 65 -21.59 -18.46 -3.39
N ALA A 66 -20.41 -18.85 -2.91
CA ALA A 66 -20.19 -20.13 -2.24
C ALA A 66 -20.74 -20.20 -0.80
N LEU A 67 -20.65 -19.09 -0.04
CA LEU A 67 -21.10 -18.99 1.35
C LEU A 67 -21.89 -17.69 1.60
N PRO A 68 -23.12 -17.56 1.06
CA PRO A 68 -23.87 -16.30 1.02
C PRO A 68 -24.40 -15.79 2.37
N ASN A 69 -24.27 -16.58 3.45
CA ASN A 69 -24.80 -16.26 4.78
C ASN A 69 -23.80 -15.58 5.72
N ALA A 70 -22.58 -15.28 5.26
CA ALA A 70 -21.59 -14.53 6.02
C ALA A 70 -21.92 -13.02 6.08
N ASN A 71 -21.22 -12.27 6.93
CA ASN A 71 -21.34 -10.81 6.99
C ASN A 71 -20.45 -10.13 5.94
N TYR A 72 -19.27 -10.71 5.68
CA TYR A 72 -18.26 -10.17 4.77
C TYR A 72 -17.52 -11.27 3.99
N TRP A 73 -17.04 -10.92 2.79
CA TRP A 73 -16.22 -11.78 1.93
C TRP A 73 -14.99 -11.03 1.46
N ILE A 74 -13.80 -11.63 1.61
CA ILE A 74 -12.52 -10.99 1.34
C ILE A 74 -11.80 -11.71 0.19
N GLY A 75 -11.52 -10.99 -0.88
CA GLY A 75 -10.49 -11.34 -1.85
C GLY A 75 -9.18 -10.65 -1.48
N ILE A 76 -8.08 -11.39 -1.45
CA ILE A 76 -6.72 -10.85 -1.34
C ILE A 76 -5.93 -11.48 -2.47
N GLU A 77 -5.48 -10.68 -3.44
CA GLU A 77 -4.68 -11.17 -4.56
C GLU A 77 -3.39 -10.38 -4.71
N GLY A 78 -2.27 -11.08 -4.82
CA GLY A 78 -0.96 -10.48 -5.09
C GLY A 78 -0.66 -10.53 -6.58
N GLY A 79 0.10 -9.56 -7.07
CA GLY A 79 0.53 -9.47 -8.44
C GLY A 79 1.73 -8.55 -8.59
N VAL A 80 2.15 -8.38 -9.84
CA VAL A 80 3.19 -7.43 -10.22
C VAL A 80 2.69 -6.53 -11.33
N GLU A 81 3.38 -5.42 -11.56
CA GLU A 81 3.26 -4.66 -12.81
C GLU A 81 4.65 -4.20 -13.26
N LYS A 82 4.90 -4.18 -14.56
CA LYS A 82 6.16 -3.70 -15.12
C LYS A 82 6.08 -2.20 -15.40
N CYS A 83 7.15 -1.48 -15.10
CA CYS A 83 7.31 -0.09 -15.52
C CYS A 83 7.43 -0.03 -17.05
N HIS A 84 6.94 1.05 -17.65
CA HIS A 84 7.03 1.26 -19.10
C HIS A 84 8.30 2.02 -19.51
N GLU A 85 8.89 2.78 -18.59
CA GLU A 85 10.09 3.59 -18.80
C GLU A 85 11.37 2.74 -18.78
N ASN A 86 11.42 1.69 -17.95
CA ASN A 86 12.59 0.82 -17.77
C ASN A 86 12.20 -0.57 -17.23
N ASN A 87 13.18 -1.45 -16.96
CA ASN A 87 12.93 -2.84 -16.56
C ASN A 87 12.40 -3.02 -15.12
N ALA A 88 12.05 -1.96 -14.38
CA ALA A 88 11.53 -2.08 -13.03
C ALA A 88 10.20 -2.85 -12.99
N MET A 89 10.00 -3.61 -11.92
CA MET A 89 8.78 -4.37 -11.67
C MET A 89 8.34 -4.13 -10.24
N GLU A 90 7.16 -3.53 -10.08
CA GLU A 90 6.54 -3.27 -8.77
C GLU A 90 5.69 -4.46 -8.31
N VAL A 91 5.77 -4.78 -7.02
CA VAL A 91 4.98 -5.82 -6.35
C VAL A 91 3.93 -5.17 -5.48
N PHE A 92 2.71 -5.69 -5.50
CA PHE A 92 1.61 -5.27 -4.65
C PHE A 92 0.57 -6.37 -4.49
N ALA A 93 -0.47 -6.10 -3.71
CA ALA A 93 -1.67 -6.90 -3.61
C ALA A 93 -2.93 -6.03 -3.47
N TRP A 94 -4.01 -6.46 -4.09
CA TRP A 94 -5.34 -5.87 -3.92
C TRP A 94 -6.14 -6.64 -2.87
N ILE A 95 -6.69 -5.90 -1.92
CA ILE A 95 -7.65 -6.38 -0.93
C ILE A 95 -9.03 -5.83 -1.32
N VAL A 96 -9.99 -6.74 -1.50
CA VAL A 96 -11.39 -6.42 -1.83
C VAL A 96 -12.27 -7.04 -0.76
N VAL A 97 -13.03 -6.21 -0.04
CA VAL A 97 -14.00 -6.63 0.98
C VAL A 97 -15.41 -6.32 0.47
N LEU A 98 -16.24 -7.36 0.35
CA LEU A 98 -17.66 -7.24 0.04
C LEU A 98 -18.48 -7.42 1.32
N SER A 99 -19.60 -6.70 1.43
CA SER A 99 -20.58 -6.88 2.52
C SER A 99 -21.93 -7.38 2.00
N LEU A 100 -22.89 -7.57 2.91
CA LEU A 100 -24.27 -7.92 2.56
C LEU A 100 -24.96 -6.84 1.70
N ASP A 101 -24.75 -5.55 2.01
CA ASP A 101 -25.23 -4.43 1.18
C ASP A 101 -24.41 -4.36 -0.11
N PRO A 102 -25.00 -4.58 -1.31
CA PRO A 102 -24.27 -4.57 -2.58
C PRO A 102 -23.67 -3.21 -2.94
N ARG A 103 -24.10 -2.13 -2.27
CA ARG A 103 -23.55 -0.77 -2.43
C ARG A 103 -22.29 -0.54 -1.58
N LYS A 104 -22.11 -1.31 -0.49
CA LYS A 104 -20.96 -1.19 0.41
C LYS A 104 -19.93 -2.28 0.10
N LYS A 105 -18.92 -1.87 -0.67
CA LYS A 105 -17.65 -2.56 -0.87
C LYS A 105 -16.49 -1.71 -0.34
N GLY A 106 -15.43 -2.37 0.10
CA GLY A 106 -14.17 -1.77 0.50
C GLY A 106 -13.04 -2.31 -0.37
N MET A 107 -12.10 -1.43 -0.72
CA MET A 107 -10.99 -1.74 -1.62
C MET A 107 -9.76 -0.96 -1.15
N ALA A 108 -8.61 -1.63 -1.12
CA ALA A 108 -7.31 -1.00 -0.88
C ALA A 108 -6.21 -1.83 -1.55
N LYS A 109 -5.11 -1.17 -1.93
CA LYS A 109 -3.90 -1.81 -2.43
C LYS A 109 -2.82 -1.78 -1.35
N THR A 110 -1.96 -2.79 -1.26
CA THR A 110 -0.80 -2.76 -0.35
C THR A 110 0.25 -1.75 -0.81
N ALA A 111 1.25 -1.53 0.05
CA ALA A 111 2.43 -0.73 -0.23
C ALA A 111 3.28 -1.33 -1.39
N ASN A 112 3.58 -0.55 -2.42
CA ASN A 112 4.31 -1.03 -3.61
C ASN A 112 5.83 -0.97 -3.37
N PHE A 113 6.55 -2.00 -3.79
CA PHE A 113 8.03 -2.04 -3.76
C PHE A 113 8.58 -2.76 -4.99
N TYR A 114 9.87 -2.61 -5.28
CA TYR A 114 10.49 -3.12 -6.51
C TYR A 114 11.30 -4.39 -6.30
N LEU A 115 11.26 -5.29 -7.30
CA LEU A 115 12.03 -6.52 -7.33
C LEU A 115 13.48 -6.31 -7.75
N PRO A 116 14.42 -7.18 -7.31
CA PRO A 116 15.75 -7.24 -7.89
C PRO A 116 15.69 -7.86 -9.30
N GLN A 117 16.57 -7.41 -10.17
CA GLN A 117 16.69 -7.80 -11.59
C GLN A 117 16.62 -9.32 -11.80
N GLN A 118 17.28 -10.11 -10.94
CA GLN A 118 17.32 -11.58 -11.03
C GLN A 118 15.94 -12.25 -10.82
N VAL A 119 15.06 -11.65 -10.01
CA VAL A 119 13.68 -12.14 -9.85
C VAL A 119 12.82 -11.70 -11.04
N ILE A 120 13.02 -10.47 -11.53
CA ILE A 120 12.33 -9.93 -12.72
C ILE A 120 12.58 -10.82 -13.94
N GLU A 121 13.83 -11.22 -14.16
CA GLU A 121 14.23 -12.08 -15.28
C GLU A 121 13.52 -13.44 -15.26
N LEU A 122 13.27 -14.02 -14.08
CA LEU A 122 12.50 -15.27 -13.95
C LEU A 122 10.99 -15.05 -14.15
N VAL A 123 10.44 -13.94 -13.66
CA VAL A 123 9.02 -13.60 -13.87
C VAL A 123 8.72 -13.28 -15.33
N ASP A 124 9.63 -12.58 -16.03
CA ASP A 124 9.56 -12.38 -17.49
C ASP A 124 9.62 -13.70 -18.28
N GLN A 125 10.25 -14.76 -17.73
CA GLN A 125 10.25 -16.12 -18.28
C GLN A 125 8.98 -16.92 -17.95
N GLY A 126 8.01 -16.33 -17.25
CA GLY A 126 6.75 -16.98 -16.84
C GLY A 126 6.83 -17.80 -15.55
N VAL A 127 7.91 -17.67 -14.76
CA VAL A 127 7.98 -18.25 -13.41
C VAL A 127 7.14 -17.39 -12.46
N GLU A 128 6.24 -18.01 -11.69
CA GLU A 128 5.49 -17.27 -10.66
C GLU A 128 6.46 -16.66 -9.62
N LEU A 129 6.18 -15.43 -9.17
CA LEU A 129 7.02 -14.69 -8.22
C LEU A 129 7.43 -15.53 -7.00
N GLY A 130 6.50 -16.29 -6.40
CA GLY A 130 6.81 -17.12 -5.23
C GLY A 130 7.80 -18.28 -5.50
N HIS A 131 7.99 -18.66 -6.77
CA HIS A 131 9.00 -19.63 -7.22
C HIS A 131 10.26 -18.96 -7.78
N ALA A 132 10.18 -17.72 -8.26
CA ALA A 132 11.34 -16.90 -8.56
C ALA A 132 12.07 -16.48 -7.27
N ASP A 133 11.32 -16.09 -6.23
CA ASP A 133 11.76 -15.87 -4.85
C ASP A 133 12.56 -17.08 -4.32
N ASP A 134 11.94 -18.27 -4.36
CA ASP A 134 12.55 -19.52 -3.87
C ASP A 134 13.89 -19.82 -4.57
N GLN A 135 13.97 -19.58 -5.89
CA GLN A 135 15.20 -19.79 -6.69
C GLN A 135 16.30 -18.77 -6.40
N VAL A 136 15.97 -17.48 -6.34
CA VAL A 136 16.98 -16.40 -6.18
C VAL A 136 17.50 -16.34 -4.74
N PHE A 137 16.64 -16.52 -3.74
CA PHE A 137 17.02 -16.41 -2.32
C PHE A 137 17.39 -17.75 -1.67
N GLY A 138 17.37 -18.86 -2.42
CA GLY A 138 17.72 -20.19 -1.91
C GLY A 138 16.75 -20.70 -0.85
N ARG A 139 15.44 -20.48 -1.06
CA ARG A 139 14.35 -20.80 -0.12
C ARG A 139 13.36 -21.80 -0.71
N SER A 140 12.33 -22.14 0.07
CA SER A 140 11.23 -22.98 -0.40
C SER A 140 9.89 -22.56 0.21
N ASN A 141 8.85 -22.61 -0.62
CA ASN A 141 7.47 -22.27 -0.29
C ASN A 141 7.27 -20.81 0.17
N SER A 142 8.07 -19.87 -0.36
CA SER A 142 7.91 -18.43 -0.11
C SER A 142 6.52 -17.92 -0.49
N LYS A 143 5.85 -18.57 -1.46
CA LYS A 143 4.44 -18.37 -1.82
C LYS A 143 3.46 -18.51 -0.65
N GLN A 144 3.75 -19.33 0.36
CA GLN A 144 2.86 -19.56 1.52
C GLN A 144 3.40 -18.97 2.82
N ASN A 145 4.71 -18.70 2.89
CA ASN A 145 5.38 -18.10 4.03
C ASN A 145 5.64 -16.60 3.76
N ASN A 146 6.90 -16.16 3.82
CA ASN A 146 7.37 -14.78 3.93
C ASN A 146 7.20 -13.98 2.62
N GLY A 147 7.32 -14.62 1.45
CA GLY A 147 7.31 -14.00 0.12
C GLY A 147 8.39 -12.92 -0.10
N ALA A 148 8.45 -12.35 -1.30
CA ALA A 148 9.36 -11.26 -1.66
C ALA A 148 9.49 -10.16 -0.58
N VAL A 149 8.38 -9.74 0.04
CA VAL A 149 8.38 -8.69 1.06
C VAL A 149 9.14 -9.08 2.34
N GLY A 150 8.92 -10.27 2.89
CA GLY A 150 9.64 -10.75 4.06
C GLY A 150 11.08 -11.13 3.73
N LEU A 151 11.34 -11.68 2.54
CA LEU A 151 12.70 -12.00 2.08
C LEU A 151 13.57 -10.74 1.91
N LEU A 152 13.05 -9.71 1.23
CA LEU A 152 13.79 -8.47 0.95
C LEU A 152 13.88 -7.55 2.17
N THR A 153 12.95 -7.60 3.11
CA THR A 153 13.04 -6.84 4.37
C THR A 153 13.65 -7.64 5.53
N ASN A 154 14.01 -8.92 5.35
CA ASN A 154 14.41 -9.82 6.43
C ASN A 154 13.36 -9.83 7.57
N ASP A 155 12.09 -9.99 7.18
CA ASP A 155 10.88 -10.07 8.00
C ASP A 155 10.56 -8.87 8.92
N VAL A 156 11.28 -7.75 8.78
CA VAL A 156 10.85 -6.46 9.36
C VAL A 156 9.45 -6.09 8.87
N ILE A 157 9.13 -6.42 7.61
CA ILE A 157 7.76 -6.52 7.11
C ILE A 157 7.45 -7.97 6.78
N THR A 158 6.82 -8.67 7.72
CA THR A 158 6.20 -9.97 7.44
C THR A 158 5.09 -9.82 6.40
N ARG A 159 4.82 -10.88 5.63
CA ARG A 159 3.68 -10.91 4.71
C ARG A 159 2.32 -10.80 5.40
N SER A 160 2.23 -11.14 6.69
CA SER A 160 0.98 -10.99 7.45
C SER A 160 0.70 -9.52 7.74
N SER A 161 1.67 -8.79 8.32
CA SER A 161 1.54 -7.35 8.58
C SER A 161 1.38 -6.53 7.28
N TYR A 162 2.07 -6.93 6.21
CA TYR A 162 1.94 -6.33 4.88
C TYR A 162 0.50 -6.36 4.34
N TYR A 163 -0.18 -7.51 4.46
CA TYR A 163 -1.59 -7.63 4.08
C TYR A 163 -2.54 -7.03 5.11
N GLU A 164 -2.21 -7.08 6.41
CA GLU A 164 -3.06 -6.56 7.49
C GLU A 164 -3.31 -5.06 7.35
N GLN A 165 -2.27 -4.26 7.07
CA GLN A 165 -2.43 -2.80 6.88
C GLN A 165 -3.45 -2.51 5.77
N ALA A 166 -3.35 -3.21 4.62
CA ALA A 166 -4.30 -3.05 3.52
C ALA A 166 -5.70 -3.61 3.83
N VAL A 167 -5.84 -4.61 4.71
CA VAL A 167 -7.15 -5.06 5.22
C VAL A 167 -7.79 -3.96 6.07
N VAL A 168 -7.04 -3.33 7.00
CA VAL A 168 -7.53 -2.20 7.80
C VAL A 168 -8.00 -1.05 6.89
N LEU A 169 -7.21 -0.70 5.88
CA LEU A 169 -7.58 0.35 4.92
C LEU A 169 -8.81 -0.03 4.08
N ALA A 170 -8.91 -1.26 3.60
CA ALA A 170 -10.10 -1.75 2.91
C ALA A 170 -11.36 -1.77 3.81
N LEU A 171 -11.21 -1.67 5.14
CA LEU A 171 -12.33 -1.63 6.08
C LEU A 171 -12.87 -0.22 6.39
N ILE A 172 -12.21 0.84 5.93
CA ILE A 172 -12.61 2.24 6.11
C ILE A 172 -14.11 2.50 5.81
N PRO A 173 -14.73 1.97 4.72
CA PRO A 173 -16.15 2.22 4.41
C PRO A 173 -17.16 1.53 5.35
N PHE A 174 -16.73 0.50 6.08
CA PHE A 174 -17.56 -0.23 7.06
C PHE A 174 -17.37 0.30 8.48
N LYS A 175 -16.27 1.01 8.73
CA LYS A 175 -16.03 1.84 9.91
C LYS A 175 -16.84 3.14 9.84
N ASN A 176 -16.72 3.87 8.72
CA ASN A 176 -17.35 5.17 8.49
C ASN A 176 -18.71 5.03 7.81
N GLN A 177 -19.64 4.32 8.44
CA GLN A 177 -20.91 3.93 7.81
C GLN A 177 -21.82 5.11 7.42
N GLN A 178 -21.58 6.29 8.01
CA GLN A 178 -22.22 7.57 7.75
C GLN A 178 -21.72 8.28 6.47
N LEU A 179 -20.59 7.86 5.91
CA LEU A 179 -20.00 8.46 4.71
C LEU A 179 -20.27 7.58 3.47
N ASN A 180 -20.48 8.23 2.32
CA ASN A 180 -20.55 7.56 1.03
C ASN A 180 -19.13 7.42 0.44
N PHE A 181 -18.83 6.29 -0.20
CA PHE A 181 -17.53 6.03 -0.82
C PHE A 181 -17.73 5.69 -2.32
N PRO A 182 -17.28 6.55 -3.25
CA PRO A 182 -17.22 6.19 -4.67
C PRO A 182 -16.07 5.19 -4.87
N MET A 183 -16.40 4.03 -5.41
CA MET A 183 -15.50 2.87 -5.47
C MET A 183 -15.48 2.32 -6.90
N PRO A 184 -14.33 2.26 -7.59
CA PRO A 184 -14.29 2.11 -9.04
C PRO A 184 -14.95 0.84 -9.55
N LEU A 185 -15.65 0.94 -10.69
CA LEU A 185 -16.35 -0.17 -11.32
C LEU A 185 -15.47 -0.88 -12.35
N ARG A 186 -15.67 -2.19 -12.49
CA ARG A 186 -14.85 -3.17 -13.25
C ARG A 186 -14.41 -2.75 -14.66
N GLN A 187 -15.16 -1.87 -15.31
CA GLN A 187 -15.05 -1.56 -16.74
C GLN A 187 -14.43 -0.18 -17.05
N ASN A 188 -14.38 0.76 -16.10
CA ASN A 188 -14.05 2.16 -16.39
C ASN A 188 -12.65 2.61 -15.92
N ALA A 189 -12.10 1.97 -14.89
CA ALA A 189 -10.85 2.40 -14.27
C ALA A 189 -9.62 2.04 -15.12
N THR A 190 -9.03 3.04 -15.78
CA THR A 190 -7.59 3.06 -16.09
C THR A 190 -6.82 3.66 -14.92
N TYR A 191 -5.58 3.17 -14.71
CA TYR A 191 -4.66 3.63 -13.67
C TYR A 191 -3.40 4.20 -14.32
N ARG A 192 -2.80 5.26 -13.73
CA ARG A 192 -1.50 5.85 -14.11
C ARG A 192 -0.61 6.04 -12.83
N ARG A 193 0.60 6.62 -12.91
CA ARG A 193 1.77 6.28 -12.01
C ARG A 193 2.88 7.37 -11.93
N CYS A 194 3.57 7.73 -10.80
CA CYS A 194 3.29 7.65 -9.32
C CYS A 194 4.04 8.75 -8.42
N LEU A 195 4.18 8.81 -7.05
CA LEU A 195 5.23 9.66 -6.31
C LEU A 195 4.87 10.52 -4.97
N GLN A 196 5.65 11.56 -4.45
CA GLN A 196 5.47 12.51 -3.23
C GLN A 196 5.90 14.09 -3.19
N GLU A 197 6.24 15.02 -2.22
CA GLU A 197 6.55 15.25 -0.74
C GLU A 197 6.01 16.59 -0.08
N PRO A 198 5.57 16.80 1.23
CA PRO A 198 6.20 16.54 2.58
C PRO A 198 5.26 15.82 3.64
N SER A 199 5.61 15.25 4.81
CA SER A 199 6.78 14.82 5.63
C SER A 199 6.17 14.12 6.92
N GLN A 200 6.78 13.70 8.06
CA GLN A 200 8.12 13.74 8.69
C GLN A 200 8.19 12.77 9.93
N ASP A 201 9.42 12.43 10.41
CA ASP A 201 9.85 11.70 11.64
C ASP A 201 9.31 10.27 11.95
N SER A 202 10.22 9.37 12.36
CA SER A 202 9.95 8.01 12.88
C SER A 202 11.19 7.43 13.57
N SER A 203 11.07 6.88 14.78
CA SER A 203 12.23 6.57 15.64
C SER A 203 12.55 5.07 15.82
N ASN A 204 11.65 4.17 15.44
CA ASN A 204 11.64 2.76 15.87
C ASN A 204 12.30 1.75 14.90
N ILE A 205 12.40 2.10 13.61
CA ILE A 205 12.84 1.21 12.51
C ILE A 205 14.31 0.75 12.66
N LYS A 206 15.13 1.59 13.30
CA LYS A 206 16.61 1.56 13.26
C LYS A 206 17.19 0.18 13.59
N SER A 207 16.68 -0.46 14.63
CA SER A 207 17.20 -1.72 15.18
C SER A 207 16.86 -2.97 14.36
N GLN A 208 15.98 -2.88 13.36
CA GLN A 208 15.46 -4.06 12.67
C GLN A 208 16.04 -4.23 11.26
N MET A 209 16.11 -3.17 10.46
CA MET A 209 16.72 -3.22 9.11
C MET A 209 18.26 -3.21 9.17
N PHE A 210 18.86 -2.51 10.13
CA PHE A 210 20.33 -2.39 10.23
C PHE A 210 20.73 -2.47 11.72
N PRO A 211 20.64 -3.66 12.35
CA PRO A 211 20.75 -3.83 13.81
C PRO A 211 22.08 -3.37 14.41
N ASP A 212 23.16 -3.38 13.62
CA ASP A 212 24.51 -3.01 14.03
C ASP A 212 24.87 -1.54 13.68
N GLU A 213 23.95 -0.77 13.09
CA GLU A 213 24.17 0.61 12.65
C GLU A 213 23.44 1.62 13.55
N SER A 214 24.01 2.83 13.70
CA SER A 214 23.40 3.91 14.50
C SER A 214 23.09 5.14 13.64
N PHE A 215 21.83 5.56 13.65
CA PHE A 215 21.30 6.61 12.77
C PHE A 215 20.88 7.87 13.53
N THR A 216 21.45 9.01 13.17
CA THR A 216 20.93 10.35 13.46
C THR A 216 20.11 10.84 12.28
N ALA A 217 18.95 11.47 12.54
CA ALA A 217 18.12 12.11 11.52
C ALA A 217 18.00 13.61 11.81
N GLU A 218 18.00 14.44 10.78
CA GLU A 218 17.77 15.88 10.86
C GLU A 218 16.59 16.26 9.96
N GLY A 219 15.58 16.91 10.53
CA GLY A 219 14.41 17.37 9.78
C GLY A 219 14.64 18.73 9.13
N ILE A 220 14.82 18.76 7.81
CA ILE A 220 15.06 20.00 7.04
C ILE A 220 13.88 20.35 6.13
N ASN A 221 13.59 21.66 6.00
CA ASN A 221 12.69 22.16 4.96
C ASN A 221 13.45 22.35 3.64
N ILE A 222 12.88 21.78 2.57
CA ILE A 222 13.25 21.85 1.16
C ILE A 222 11.91 21.90 0.38
N PRO A 223 11.69 22.78 -0.61
CA PRO A 223 10.45 22.75 -1.41
C PRO A 223 10.36 21.53 -2.34
N SER A 224 9.16 20.99 -2.59
CA SER A 224 8.95 19.90 -3.56
C SER A 224 8.95 20.37 -5.03
N GLY A 225 8.78 21.67 -5.29
CA GLY A 225 8.72 22.20 -6.66
C GLY A 225 7.44 21.83 -7.44
N VAL A 226 6.46 21.22 -6.78
CA VAL A 226 5.13 20.87 -7.31
C VAL A 226 4.03 21.46 -6.41
N ASN A 227 2.74 21.22 -6.68
CA ASN A 227 1.66 21.76 -5.84
C ASN A 227 1.69 21.18 -4.41
N ASP A 228 1.28 21.95 -3.39
CA ASP A 228 1.22 21.51 -1.97
C ASP A 228 0.20 20.37 -1.68
N GLN A 229 -0.56 19.98 -2.69
CA GLN A 229 -1.35 18.76 -2.78
C GLN A 229 -1.32 18.30 -4.25
N PRO A 230 -0.35 17.47 -4.65
CA PRO A 230 -0.25 17.01 -6.03
C PRO A 230 -1.36 16.00 -6.33
N MET A 231 -2.00 16.14 -7.49
CA MET A 231 -3.29 15.50 -7.83
C MET A 231 -3.17 14.39 -8.88
N THR A 232 -1.95 14.14 -9.36
CA THR A 232 -1.61 12.90 -10.06
C THR A 232 -0.45 12.26 -9.33
N SER A 233 -0.50 10.95 -9.16
CA SER A 233 0.69 10.18 -8.89
C SER A 233 1.55 10.25 -10.18
N ARG A 234 2.38 11.30 -10.34
CA ARG A 234 3.61 11.51 -11.17
C ARG A 234 4.15 12.91 -10.94
N GLU A 235 3.26 13.91 -10.93
CA GLU A 235 3.53 15.23 -10.37
C GLU A 235 4.10 15.07 -8.94
N THR A 236 3.46 14.21 -8.15
CA THR A 236 4.01 13.80 -6.86
C THR A 236 5.43 13.16 -7.03
N LEU A 237 5.82 12.38 -8.05
CA LEU A 237 7.20 11.79 -8.05
C LEU A 237 8.26 12.85 -8.15
N ASP A 238 7.98 13.82 -8.99
CA ASP A 238 8.94 14.87 -9.22
C ASP A 238 9.17 15.61 -7.89
N GLY A 239 8.13 15.78 -7.04
CA GLY A 239 8.28 16.18 -5.63
C GLY A 239 9.15 15.26 -4.75
N ALA A 240 9.00 13.93 -4.83
CA ALA A 240 9.78 12.91 -4.09
C ALA A 240 11.24 12.75 -4.52
N LEU A 241 11.55 13.12 -5.76
CA LEU A 241 12.92 13.31 -6.18
C LEU A 241 13.40 14.69 -5.74
N ASN A 242 12.55 15.72 -5.76
CA ASN A 242 12.97 17.10 -5.52
C ASN A 242 13.38 17.39 -4.08
N ARG A 243 12.64 16.97 -3.03
CA ARG A 243 13.16 17.22 -1.66
C ARG A 243 14.26 16.24 -1.27
N ALA A 244 14.21 14.98 -1.71
CA ALA A 244 15.34 14.05 -1.54
C ALA A 244 16.65 14.56 -2.20
N ASN A 245 16.60 15.08 -3.43
CA ASN A 245 17.76 15.68 -4.10
C ASN A 245 18.13 17.04 -3.50
N GLY A 246 17.17 17.92 -3.20
CA GLY A 246 17.47 19.21 -2.55
C GLY A 246 18.05 19.04 -1.14
N ALA A 247 17.69 17.97 -0.43
CA ALA A 247 18.36 17.55 0.80
C ALA A 247 19.81 17.10 0.55
N LYS A 248 20.07 16.38 -0.55
CA LYS A 248 21.41 15.98 -1.01
C LYS A 248 22.29 17.19 -1.39
N GLU A 249 21.71 18.20 -2.02
CA GLU A 249 22.40 19.46 -2.32
C GLU A 249 22.68 20.30 -1.06
N LYS A 250 21.76 20.32 -0.09
CA LYS A 250 21.86 21.14 1.12
C LYS A 250 22.74 20.53 2.21
N ILE A 251 22.78 19.19 2.33
CA ILE A 251 23.58 18.45 3.31
C ILE A 251 24.35 17.32 2.61
N PRO A 252 25.28 17.62 1.68
CA PRO A 252 25.99 16.62 0.87
C PRO A 252 26.90 15.68 1.68
N GLN A 253 27.15 15.98 2.96
CA GLN A 253 27.92 15.16 3.90
C GLN A 253 27.09 14.09 4.63
N ALA A 254 25.76 14.03 4.45
CA ALA A 254 24.97 12.94 5.01
C ALA A 254 25.22 11.62 4.25
N GLN A 255 24.85 10.50 4.86
CA GLN A 255 24.92 9.17 4.23
C GLN A 255 23.67 8.88 3.40
N TYR A 256 22.52 9.42 3.82
CA TYR A 256 21.21 9.20 3.22
C TYR A 256 20.39 10.49 3.16
N TRP A 257 19.53 10.61 2.15
CA TRP A 257 18.54 11.67 1.98
C TRP A 257 17.18 11.06 1.64
N ILE A 258 16.10 11.60 2.20
CA ILE A 258 14.80 10.93 2.30
C ILE A 258 13.70 11.89 1.87
N GLY A 259 12.67 11.39 1.18
CA GLY A 259 11.49 12.17 0.81
C GLY A 259 10.12 11.46 0.93
N ILE A 260 9.05 12.20 1.32
CA ILE A 260 7.66 11.73 1.70
C ILE A 260 6.61 12.90 1.63
N GLU A 261 5.32 12.75 1.24
CA GLU A 261 4.14 13.73 1.12
C GLU A 261 2.90 13.18 1.88
N GLY A 262 1.68 13.68 1.63
CA GLY A 262 0.49 12.87 1.27
C GLY A 262 -0.05 13.26 -0.12
N GLY A 263 -0.25 12.32 -1.05
CA GLY A 263 -0.66 12.59 -2.44
C GLY A 263 -2.04 12.02 -2.81
N LEU A 264 -2.69 12.61 -3.83
CA LEU A 264 -4.02 12.20 -4.30
C LEU A 264 -4.03 11.84 -5.80
N GLU A 265 -4.97 10.98 -6.19
CA GLU A 265 -5.18 10.61 -7.60
C GLU A 265 -6.64 10.24 -7.87
N LYS A 266 -7.27 10.89 -8.85
CA LYS A 266 -8.63 10.54 -9.30
C LYS A 266 -8.55 9.35 -10.25
N VAL A 267 -9.34 8.30 -10.00
CA VAL A 267 -9.38 7.12 -10.86
C VAL A 267 -10.23 7.40 -12.10
N ASP A 268 -9.61 7.26 -13.28
CA ASP A 268 -10.20 7.54 -14.58
C ASP A 268 -11.62 6.96 -14.74
N GLY A 269 -12.50 7.73 -15.36
CA GLY A 269 -13.87 7.29 -15.66
C GLY A 269 -14.77 7.07 -14.43
N THR A 270 -14.38 7.56 -13.24
CA THR A 270 -15.12 7.40 -11.98
C THR A 270 -15.01 8.64 -11.08
N ASP A 271 -15.87 8.72 -10.05
CA ASP A 271 -15.79 9.71 -8.97
C ASP A 271 -14.85 9.27 -7.82
N ALA A 272 -14.11 8.17 -7.98
CA ALA A 272 -13.23 7.64 -6.95
C ALA A 272 -11.88 8.37 -6.93
N MET A 273 -11.35 8.59 -5.73
CA MET A 273 -10.05 9.23 -5.51
C MET A 273 -9.28 8.43 -4.48
N GLU A 274 -8.03 8.07 -4.78
CA GLU A 274 -7.12 7.40 -3.86
C GLU A 274 -6.29 8.42 -3.08
N GLU A 275 -6.12 8.19 -1.78
CA GLU A 275 -5.00 8.72 -1.00
C GLU A 275 -3.87 7.70 -0.99
N PHE A 276 -2.65 8.21 -1.05
CA PHE A 276 -1.45 7.40 -0.93
C PHE A 276 -0.23 8.23 -0.54
N ALA A 277 0.85 7.50 -0.27
CA ALA A 277 2.18 8.02 -0.13
C ALA A 277 3.25 7.20 -0.84
N TRP A 278 4.46 7.73 -0.92
CA TRP A 278 5.62 7.19 -1.60
C TRP A 278 6.89 7.77 -1.00
N ILE A 279 7.82 6.88 -0.68
CA ILE A 279 9.08 7.24 -0.06
C ILE A 279 10.18 7.08 -1.11
N VAL A 280 11.03 8.10 -1.23
CA VAL A 280 12.32 8.01 -1.91
C VAL A 280 13.43 8.06 -0.86
N VAL A 281 14.42 7.17 -0.99
CA VAL A 281 15.67 7.21 -0.23
C VAL A 281 16.83 7.25 -1.22
N LEU A 282 17.78 8.15 -1.01
CA LEU A 282 19.01 8.30 -1.78
C LEU A 282 20.21 8.07 -0.86
N SER A 283 21.30 7.53 -1.41
CA SER A 283 22.66 7.57 -0.85
C SER A 283 23.62 8.18 -1.89
N GLN A 284 24.93 7.98 -1.73
CA GLN A 284 25.91 8.39 -2.72
C GLN A 284 25.79 7.59 -4.03
N ASP A 285 25.61 6.27 -3.94
CA ASP A 285 25.63 5.31 -5.06
C ASP A 285 24.27 4.66 -5.37
N LYS A 286 23.31 4.68 -4.44
CA LYS A 286 22.04 3.94 -4.52
C LYS A 286 20.83 4.84 -4.32
N ARG A 287 19.72 4.36 -4.86
CA ARG A 287 18.36 4.87 -4.68
C ARG A 287 17.45 3.71 -4.26
N GLY A 288 16.40 4.02 -3.51
CA GLY A 288 15.31 3.09 -3.20
C GLY A 288 13.99 3.84 -3.12
N ILE A 289 12.90 3.17 -3.50
CA ILE A 289 11.61 3.80 -3.80
C ILE A 289 10.47 2.83 -3.41
N ALA A 290 9.42 3.29 -2.73
CA ALA A 290 8.24 2.46 -2.39
C ALA A 290 6.95 3.25 -2.10
N LYS A 291 5.77 2.76 -2.53
CA LYS A 291 4.43 3.35 -2.25
C LYS A 291 3.95 2.87 -0.89
N THR A 292 3.17 3.66 -0.15
CA THR A 292 2.30 3.13 0.91
C THR A 292 1.08 2.42 0.32
N ALA A 293 0.29 1.79 1.18
CA ALA A 293 -0.95 1.16 0.78
C ALA A 293 -2.02 2.22 0.42
N SER A 294 -2.55 2.20 -0.81
CA SER A 294 -3.54 3.20 -1.27
C SER A 294 -4.98 2.82 -0.92
N PHE A 295 -5.82 3.82 -0.62
CA PHE A 295 -7.22 3.63 -0.22
C PHE A 295 -8.12 4.76 -0.72
N TYR A 296 -9.42 4.48 -0.84
CA TYR A 296 -10.39 5.43 -1.40
C TYR A 296 -10.96 6.41 -0.37
N LEU A 297 -11.01 7.68 -0.76
CA LEU A 297 -11.65 8.74 0.01
C LEU A 297 -13.19 8.68 -0.08
N PRO A 298 -13.91 9.15 0.95
CA PRO A 298 -15.35 9.35 0.92
C PRO A 298 -15.76 10.59 0.10
N SER A 299 -16.93 10.56 -0.53
CA SER A 299 -17.44 11.64 -1.39
C SER A 299 -17.37 13.05 -0.79
N PRO A 300 -17.66 13.29 0.52
CA PRO A 300 -17.58 14.64 1.08
C PRO A 300 -16.15 15.20 1.17
N LEU A 301 -15.12 14.34 1.28
CA LEU A 301 -13.72 14.81 1.19
C LEU A 301 -13.33 15.10 -0.26
N ILE A 302 -13.72 14.24 -1.19
CA ILE A 302 -13.48 14.43 -2.63
C ILE A 302 -14.11 15.74 -3.12
N GLN A 303 -15.35 16.02 -2.72
CA GLN A 303 -16.06 17.25 -3.10
C GLN A 303 -15.38 18.53 -2.59
N LEU A 304 -14.73 18.48 -1.41
CA LEU A 304 -13.97 19.62 -0.89
C LEU A 304 -12.61 19.75 -1.60
N VAL A 305 -11.94 18.64 -1.88
CA VAL A 305 -10.70 18.60 -2.69
C VAL A 305 -10.93 19.14 -4.10
N GLU A 306 -12.03 18.75 -4.76
CA GLU A 306 -12.42 19.26 -6.09
C GLU A 306 -12.85 20.74 -6.07
N GLN A 307 -13.13 21.31 -4.89
CA GLN A 307 -13.32 22.76 -4.66
C GLN A 307 -12.01 23.50 -4.34
N GLY A 308 -10.86 22.81 -4.39
CA GLY A 308 -9.54 23.38 -4.11
C GLY A 308 -9.14 23.40 -2.63
N MET A 309 -9.86 22.67 -1.75
CA MET A 309 -9.48 22.53 -0.35
C MET A 309 -8.41 21.45 -0.18
N GLU A 310 -7.39 21.73 0.64
CA GLU A 310 -6.38 20.74 0.98
C GLU A 310 -6.96 19.62 1.87
N LEU A 311 -6.54 18.37 1.67
CA LEU A 311 -7.10 17.18 2.31
C LEU A 311 -7.07 17.26 3.84
N GLY A 312 -6.02 17.85 4.42
CA GLY A 312 -5.95 18.10 5.86
C GLY A 312 -7.10 18.97 6.36
N HIS A 313 -7.39 20.07 5.65
CA HIS A 313 -8.47 20.98 5.98
C HIS A 313 -9.86 20.40 5.66
N ALA A 314 -10.00 19.64 4.58
CA ALA A 314 -11.23 18.91 4.28
C ALA A 314 -11.54 17.86 5.36
N SER A 315 -10.50 17.16 5.83
CA SER A 315 -10.62 16.15 6.90
C SER A 315 -10.95 16.78 8.25
N ASP A 316 -10.29 17.90 8.60
CA ASP A 316 -10.64 18.71 9.77
C ASP A 316 -12.12 19.13 9.73
N GLN A 317 -12.60 19.65 8.58
CA GLN A 317 -13.98 20.11 8.41
C GLN A 317 -15.01 18.97 8.54
N ILE A 318 -14.77 17.81 7.91
CA ILE A 318 -15.71 16.68 7.94
C ILE A 318 -15.74 15.97 9.32
N TYR A 319 -14.61 15.94 10.04
CA TYR A 319 -14.51 15.27 11.35
C TYR A 319 -14.65 16.23 12.55
N GLY A 320 -14.84 17.54 12.32
CA GLY A 320 -14.94 18.53 13.39
C GLY A 320 -13.67 18.69 14.23
N LYS A 321 -12.50 18.48 13.61
CA LYS A 321 -11.17 18.62 14.23
C LYS A 321 -10.43 19.86 13.70
N SER A 322 -9.22 20.07 14.18
CA SER A 322 -8.27 21.04 13.63
C SER A 322 -6.84 20.48 13.67
N ASN A 323 -6.05 20.87 12.67
CA ASN A 323 -4.64 20.49 12.49
C ASN A 323 -4.39 18.98 12.37
N SER A 324 -5.33 18.19 11.84
CA SER A 324 -5.14 16.73 11.66
C SER A 324 -3.96 16.36 10.75
N LYS A 325 -3.56 17.25 9.82
CA LYS A 325 -2.32 17.12 9.02
C LYS A 325 -1.04 17.01 9.87
N GLN A 326 -1.04 17.63 11.05
CA GLN A 326 0.05 17.58 12.05
C GLN A 326 -0.20 16.50 13.13
N GLN A 327 -1.21 15.66 12.93
CA GLN A 327 -1.53 14.48 13.73
C GLN A 327 -1.53 13.26 12.78
N ASN A 328 -2.50 12.35 12.91
CA ASN A 328 -2.56 11.13 12.10
C ASN A 328 -3.16 11.29 10.68
N GLY A 329 -3.44 12.52 10.24
CA GLY A 329 -3.96 12.81 8.89
C GLY A 329 -5.31 12.16 8.57
N ALA A 330 -5.64 12.10 7.28
CA ALA A 330 -6.86 11.46 6.80
C ALA A 330 -6.91 9.96 7.13
N VAL A 331 -5.77 9.25 7.06
CA VAL A 331 -5.68 7.80 7.37
C VAL A 331 -6.02 7.50 8.83
N GLY A 332 -5.57 8.31 9.79
CA GLY A 332 -5.97 8.18 11.20
C GLY A 332 -7.45 8.46 11.41
N LEU A 333 -7.97 9.55 10.84
CA LEU A 333 -9.39 9.90 10.95
C LEU A 333 -10.33 8.83 10.36
N LEU A 334 -9.96 8.24 9.23
CA LEU A 334 -10.75 7.22 8.56
C LEU A 334 -10.63 5.82 9.21
N THR A 335 -9.55 5.54 9.95
CA THR A 335 -9.37 4.25 10.67
C THR A 335 -9.73 4.32 12.16
N ASN A 336 -10.00 5.51 12.71
CA ASN A 336 -9.97 5.81 14.15
C ASN A 336 -8.60 5.46 14.78
N ASP A 337 -7.54 5.95 14.17
CA ASP A 337 -6.14 5.87 14.64
C ASP A 337 -5.60 4.42 14.79
N VAL A 338 -6.27 3.44 14.16
CA VAL A 338 -5.78 2.05 14.02
C VAL A 338 -4.57 1.99 13.08
N ILE A 339 -4.49 2.92 12.13
CA ILE A 339 -3.25 3.28 11.41
C ILE A 339 -2.98 4.75 11.69
N THR A 340 -1.78 5.07 12.16
CA THR A 340 -1.29 6.43 12.38
C THR A 340 -0.54 6.93 11.14
N ARG A 341 -0.34 8.25 10.98
CA ARG A 341 0.47 8.77 9.85
C ARG A 341 1.91 8.24 9.91
N GLU A 342 2.46 8.11 11.12
CA GLU A 342 3.77 7.48 11.37
C GLU A 342 3.81 6.02 10.88
N SER A 343 2.95 5.14 11.41
CA SER A 343 2.97 3.70 11.04
C SER A 343 2.55 3.43 9.59
N TYR A 344 1.82 4.37 8.97
CA TYR A 344 1.52 4.35 7.55
C TYR A 344 2.77 4.58 6.69
N TYR A 345 3.58 5.61 7.01
CA TYR A 345 4.81 5.94 6.28
C TYR A 345 5.98 5.02 6.64
N GLU A 346 6.10 4.60 7.91
CA GLU A 346 7.08 3.62 8.41
C GLU A 346 7.11 2.36 7.53
N HIS A 347 5.93 1.83 7.21
CA HIS A 347 5.77 0.64 6.38
C HIS A 347 6.36 0.80 4.97
N ALA A 348 6.15 1.95 4.31
CA ALA A 348 6.75 2.18 3.00
C ALA A 348 8.22 2.65 3.07
N PHE A 349 8.63 3.29 4.16
CA PHE A 349 10.04 3.64 4.36
C PHE A 349 10.93 2.40 4.48
N VAL A 350 10.49 1.38 5.22
CA VAL A 350 11.19 0.08 5.28
C VAL A 350 11.27 -0.59 3.90
N LEU A 351 10.22 -0.47 3.07
CA LEU A 351 10.25 -0.97 1.69
C LEU A 351 11.21 -0.18 0.79
N ALA A 352 11.29 1.15 0.94
CA ALA A 352 12.26 1.97 0.22
C ALA A 352 13.71 1.66 0.63
N LEU A 353 13.94 1.11 1.83
CA LEU A 353 15.26 0.65 2.28
C LEU A 353 15.73 -0.69 1.66
N ILE A 354 14.88 -1.40 0.89
CA ILE A 354 15.21 -2.71 0.30
C ILE A 354 16.54 -2.72 -0.49
N PRO A 355 16.85 -1.78 -1.41
CA PRO A 355 18.09 -1.82 -2.19
C PRO A 355 19.38 -1.58 -1.39
N PHE A 356 19.24 -0.97 -0.21
CA PHE A 356 20.33 -0.74 0.73
C PHE A 356 20.57 -1.97 1.61
N ARG A 357 19.48 -2.61 2.08
CA ARG A 357 19.49 -3.86 2.83
C ARG A 357 20.00 -5.06 2.02
N ASN A 358 19.83 -5.03 0.69
CA ASN A 358 20.15 -6.13 -0.23
C ASN A 358 21.28 -5.74 -1.21
N PRO A 359 22.48 -5.37 -0.73
CA PRO A 359 23.49 -4.69 -1.54
C PRO A 359 24.09 -5.53 -2.68
N SER A 360 23.92 -6.85 -2.65
CA SER A 360 24.38 -7.80 -3.68
C SER A 360 23.46 -7.90 -4.90
N TYR A 361 22.30 -7.23 -4.89
CA TYR A 361 21.32 -7.29 -5.96
C TYR A 361 21.15 -5.92 -6.65
N THR A 362 20.84 -5.95 -7.95
CA THR A 362 20.54 -4.74 -8.72
C THR A 362 19.03 -4.54 -8.75
N PHE A 363 18.56 -3.34 -8.39
CA PHE A 363 17.15 -2.98 -8.42
C PHE A 363 16.92 -1.93 -9.51
N PRO A 364 16.25 -2.27 -10.63
CA PRO A 364 15.74 -1.26 -11.54
C PRO A 364 14.57 -0.54 -10.85
N LEU A 365 14.54 0.79 -10.96
CA LEU A 365 13.58 1.68 -10.29
C LEU A 365 13.09 2.74 -11.31
N PRO A 366 11.83 3.22 -11.24
CA PRO A 366 11.32 4.26 -12.15
C PRO A 366 12.18 5.52 -12.09
N GLU A 367 12.25 6.27 -13.20
CA GLU A 367 13.11 7.45 -13.32
C GLU A 367 12.58 8.66 -12.56
#